data_AF-H9F773-F1
#
_entry.id   AF-H9F773-F1
#
_cell.length_a   1.000
_cell.length_b   1.000
_cell.length_c   1.000
_cell.angle_alpha   90.00
_cell.angle_beta   90.00
_cell.angle_gamma   90.00
#
_symmetry.space_group_name_H-M   'P 1'
#
loop_
_entity.id
_entity.type
_entity.pdbx_description
1 polymer ?
#
loop_
_entity_poly.entity_id
_entity_poly.type
_entity_poly.pdbx_seq_one_letter_code
_entity_poly.pdbx_strand_id
1 'polypeptide(L)'
;YQSANSFTVSKVTVQAVTCETTVEQLCPFHKPASHCPRIYCPRNCMQANPHYARVIGTRVYSDLSSICRAAVHAGVVRNHGGYVDVMPVDKRKTYIASFQNGILSESLQNPPGGKAFRVFAVV
;
A
#
# COMPACT_ATOMS: atom_id res chain seq x y z
N TYR A 1 12.77 -10.70 -32.50
CA TYR A 1 11.80 -11.61 -31.87
C TYR A 1 11.98 -11.48 -30.35
N GLN A 2 11.16 -10.69 -29.67
CA GLN A 2 11.24 -10.56 -28.21
C GLN A 2 10.41 -11.69 -27.59
N SER A 3 11.05 -12.48 -26.73
CA SER A 3 10.44 -13.57 -25.98
C SER A 3 9.19 -13.07 -25.25
N ALA A 4 8.10 -13.83 -25.35
CA ALA A 4 6.88 -13.58 -24.59
C ALA A 4 7.21 -13.49 -23.10
N ASN A 5 6.72 -12.44 -22.43
CA ASN A 5 6.79 -12.32 -20.98
C ASN A 5 6.00 -13.48 -20.37
N SER A 6 6.68 -14.45 -19.78
CA SER A 6 6.03 -15.51 -19.00
C SER A 6 5.40 -14.88 -17.76
N PHE A 7 4.10 -15.09 -17.55
CA PHE A 7 3.39 -14.68 -16.34
C PHE A 7 2.85 -15.92 -15.63
N THR A 8 2.94 -15.92 -14.30
CA THR A 8 2.38 -16.98 -13.46
C THR A 8 1.14 -16.45 -12.76
N VAL A 9 0.03 -17.17 -12.89
CA VAL A 9 -1.21 -16.86 -12.16
C VAL A 9 -1.20 -17.64 -10.86
N SER A 10 -1.16 -16.92 -9.74
CA SER A 10 -1.24 -17.50 -8.39
C SER A 10 -2.60 -17.15 -7.78
N LYS A 11 -3.29 -18.13 -7.20
CA LYS A 11 -4.45 -17.85 -6.34
C LYS A 11 -3.93 -17.24 -5.04
N VAL A 12 -4.38 -16.03 -4.73
CA VAL A 12 -4.09 -15.37 -3.44
C VAL A 12 -5.33 -15.41 -2.55
N THR A 13 -5.11 -15.51 -1.24
CA THR A 13 -6.18 -15.38 -0.24
C THR A 13 -6.61 -13.93 -0.12
N VAL A 14 -7.87 -13.69 0.28
CA VAL A 14 -8.37 -12.35 0.60
C VAL A 14 -8.27 -12.15 2.10
N GLN A 15 -7.68 -11.04 2.52
CA GLN A 15 -7.56 -10.67 3.93
C GLN A 15 -8.32 -9.35 4.18
N ALA A 16 -9.34 -9.41 5.04
CA ALA A 16 -9.98 -8.20 5.55
C ALA A 16 -9.09 -7.55 6.61
N VAL A 17 -8.91 -6.23 6.52
CA VAL A 17 -7.99 -5.48 7.38
C VAL A 17 -8.69 -4.30 8.05
N THR A 18 -8.00 -3.65 9.00
CA THR A 18 -8.45 -2.38 9.58
C THR A 18 -7.81 -1.21 8.84
N CYS A 19 -8.33 0.00 9.04
CA CYS A 19 -7.73 1.20 8.45
C CYS A 19 -6.31 1.50 8.97
N GLU A 20 -5.89 0.87 10.07
CA GLU A 20 -4.56 1.05 10.67
C GLU A 20 -3.55 0.00 10.19
N THR A 21 -4.02 -1.06 9.52
CA THR A 21 -3.14 -2.14 9.05
C THR A 21 -2.13 -1.60 8.04
N THR A 22 -0.86 -1.84 8.33
CA THR A 22 0.27 -1.42 7.48
C THR A 22 0.82 -2.59 6.67
N VAL A 23 1.63 -2.27 5.66
CA VAL A 23 2.30 -3.29 4.84
C VAL A 23 3.37 -4.02 5.63
N GLU A 24 4.06 -3.35 6.56
CA GLU A 24 5.04 -4.00 7.43
C GLU A 24 4.43 -5.20 8.18
N GLN A 25 3.20 -5.05 8.68
CA GLN A 25 2.49 -6.09 9.43
C GLN A 25 1.97 -7.22 8.53
N LEU A 26 1.37 -6.86 7.39
CA LEU A 26 0.64 -7.82 6.55
C LEU A 26 1.53 -8.51 5.50
N CYS A 27 2.53 -7.78 5.04
CA CYS A 27 3.31 -8.05 3.85
C CYS A 27 4.78 -7.77 4.15
N PRO A 28 5.43 -8.57 4.99
CA PRO A 28 6.80 -8.29 5.39
C PRO A 28 7.80 -8.48 4.25
N PHE A 29 7.37 -8.84 3.04
CA PHE A 29 8.19 -8.94 1.82
C PHE A 29 9.49 -9.73 2.06
N HIS A 30 9.40 -10.83 2.80
CA HIS A 30 10.52 -11.73 3.01
C HIS A 30 10.94 -12.39 1.70
N LYS A 31 12.20 -12.82 1.65
CA LYS A 31 12.70 -13.66 0.55
C LYS A 31 12.60 -15.14 0.95
N PRO A 32 12.19 -16.04 0.04
CA PRO A 32 11.75 -15.78 -1.34
C PRO A 32 10.45 -14.98 -1.38
N ALA A 33 10.27 -14.17 -2.43
CA ALA A 33 9.16 -13.22 -2.53
C ALA A 33 7.81 -13.90 -2.26
N SER A 34 7.18 -13.56 -1.12
CA SER A 34 5.85 -14.03 -0.80
C SER A 34 4.80 -13.15 -1.49
N HIS A 35 3.80 -13.79 -2.11
CA HIS A 35 2.64 -13.06 -2.60
C HIS A 35 1.86 -12.51 -1.40
N CYS A 36 1.60 -11.21 -1.42
CA CYS A 36 0.68 -10.60 -0.48
C CYS A 36 -0.74 -11.11 -0.71
N PRO A 37 -1.54 -11.28 0.35
CA PRO A 37 -2.97 -11.49 0.19
C PRO A 37 -3.59 -10.28 -0.51
N ARG A 38 -4.70 -10.52 -1.20
CA ARG A 38 -5.56 -9.43 -1.65
C ARG A 38 -6.22 -8.79 -0.44
N ILE A 39 -6.04 -7.48 -0.28
CA ILE A 39 -6.57 -6.78 0.88
C ILE A 39 -8.00 -6.32 0.61
N TYR A 40 -8.88 -6.51 1.59
CA TYR A 40 -10.20 -5.90 1.60
C TYR A 40 -10.24 -4.76 2.64
N CYS A 41 -10.34 -3.54 2.15
CA CYS A 41 -10.39 -2.33 2.95
C CYS A 41 -11.82 -2.01 3.38
N PRO A 42 -12.04 -1.68 4.67
CA PRO A 42 -13.34 -1.26 5.16
C PRO A 42 -13.66 0.17 4.67
N ARG A 43 -14.93 0.55 4.79
CA ARG A 43 -15.38 1.92 4.56
C ARG A 43 -14.83 2.89 5.62
N ASN A 44 -14.82 4.17 5.29
CA ASN A 44 -14.53 5.29 6.19
C ASN A 44 -13.09 5.37 6.72
N CYS A 45 -12.11 4.86 5.97
CA CYS A 45 -10.70 4.99 6.35
C CYS A 45 -10.15 6.41 6.23
N MET A 46 -10.80 7.33 5.50
CA MET A 46 -10.39 8.74 5.49
C MET A 46 -10.56 9.40 6.86
N GLN A 47 -11.54 8.95 7.67
CA GLN A 47 -11.80 9.47 9.00
C GLN A 47 -10.90 8.83 10.08
N ALA A 48 -10.10 7.82 9.73
CA ALA A 48 -9.21 7.17 10.69
C ALA A 48 -8.12 8.15 11.17
N ASN A 49 -7.80 8.07 12.46
CA ASN A 49 -6.85 8.99 13.09
C ASN A 49 -5.50 8.97 12.37
N PRO A 50 -5.00 10.11 11.85
CA PRO A 50 -3.69 10.25 11.22
C PRO A 50 -2.54 9.68 12.04
N HIS A 51 -2.58 9.74 13.37
CA HIS A 51 -1.50 9.24 14.21
C HIS A 51 -1.32 7.71 14.14
N TYR A 52 -2.41 6.95 13.97
CA TYR A 52 -2.38 5.48 13.89
C TYR A 52 -2.38 4.98 12.45
N ALA A 53 -3.02 5.69 11.54
CA ALA A 53 -3.16 5.31 10.13
C ALA A 53 -2.42 6.29 9.22
N ARG A 54 -1.12 6.49 9.44
CA ARG A 54 -0.30 7.43 8.67
C ARG A 54 -0.23 7.05 7.19
N VAL A 55 -0.02 8.05 6.33
CA VAL A 55 0.30 7.85 4.92
C VAL A 55 1.59 8.60 4.65
N ILE A 56 2.64 7.89 4.21
CA ILE A 56 3.96 8.47 4.03
C ILE A 56 4.37 8.31 2.57
N GLY A 57 4.61 9.43 1.89
CA GLY A 57 4.99 9.48 0.49
C GLY A 57 3.82 9.55 -0.51
N THR A 58 4.18 9.41 -1.78
CA THR A 58 3.31 9.65 -2.93
C THR A 58 3.70 8.74 -4.09
N ARG A 59 2.75 8.05 -4.71
CA ARG A 59 2.93 6.99 -5.73
C ARG A 59 3.69 5.75 -5.24
N VAL A 60 4.72 5.93 -4.43
CA VAL A 60 5.45 4.93 -3.67
C VAL A 60 5.34 5.29 -2.20
N TYR A 61 4.81 4.37 -1.40
CA TYR A 61 4.54 4.57 0.02
C TYR A 61 5.53 3.77 0.86
N SER A 62 5.93 4.30 2.02
CA SER A 62 6.67 3.51 3.00
C SER A 62 5.77 2.42 3.55
N ASP A 63 6.35 1.25 3.82
CA ASP A 63 5.72 0.10 4.51
C ASP A 63 5.05 0.41 5.84
N LEU A 64 5.43 1.52 6.49
CA LEU A 64 4.79 2.07 7.69
C LEU A 64 3.43 2.74 7.43
N SER A 65 3.07 2.92 6.15
CA SER A 65 1.80 3.55 5.77
C SER A 65 0.63 2.58 5.91
N SER A 66 -0.53 3.11 6.32
CA SER A 66 -1.81 2.41 6.24
C SER A 66 -2.12 2.03 4.79
N ILE A 67 -2.42 0.75 4.56
CA ILE A 67 -2.74 0.23 3.21
C ILE A 67 -3.97 0.94 2.64
N CYS A 68 -5.05 0.99 3.42
CA CYS A 68 -6.33 1.48 2.94
C CYS A 68 -6.34 2.99 2.74
N ARG A 69 -5.67 3.74 3.63
CA ARG A 69 -5.53 5.20 3.43
C ARG A 69 -4.58 5.54 2.30
N ALA A 70 -3.48 4.80 2.13
CA ALA A 70 -2.61 4.95 0.96
C ALA A 70 -3.38 4.66 -0.34
N ALA A 71 -4.27 3.66 -0.35
CA ALA A 71 -5.12 3.35 -1.49
C ALA A 71 -6.12 4.47 -1.81
N VAL A 72 -6.76 5.07 -0.80
CA VAL A 72 -7.60 6.26 -1.02
C VAL A 72 -6.76 7.45 -1.50
N HIS A 73 -5.61 7.72 -0.87
CA HIS A 73 -4.70 8.79 -1.28
C HIS A 73 -4.25 8.62 -2.75
N ALA A 74 -3.97 7.39 -3.17
CA ALA A 74 -3.61 7.05 -4.55
C ALA A 74 -4.79 7.13 -5.55
N GLY A 75 -6.03 7.27 -5.06
CA GLY A 75 -7.24 7.23 -5.89
C GLY A 75 -7.60 5.81 -6.37
N VAL A 76 -7.02 4.78 -5.75
CA VAL A 76 -7.23 3.36 -6.10
C VAL A 76 -8.59 2.87 -5.63
N VAL A 77 -9.03 3.30 -4.44
CA VAL A 77 -10.38 3.08 -3.90
C VAL A 77 -10.93 4.40 -3.38
N ARG A 78 -12.26 4.50 -3.29
CA ARG A 78 -12.91 5.64 -2.61
C ARG A 78 -13.11 5.32 -1.13
N ASN A 79 -13.64 6.27 -0.36
CA ASN A 79 -13.90 6.08 1.06
C ASN A 79 -14.96 5.00 1.40
N HIS A 80 -15.59 4.37 0.41
CA HIS A 80 -16.49 3.24 0.65
C HIS A 80 -15.75 1.91 0.88
N GLY A 81 -14.41 1.89 0.77
CA GLY A 81 -13.61 0.67 0.89
C GLY A 81 -13.50 -0.09 -0.43
N GLY A 82 -13.06 -1.34 -0.37
CA GLY A 82 -12.94 -2.19 -1.55
C GLY A 82 -11.67 -3.05 -1.56
N TYR A 83 -11.48 -3.77 -2.66
CA TYR A 83 -10.33 -4.65 -2.85
C TYR A 83 -9.12 -3.88 -3.37
N VAL A 84 -7.97 -4.12 -2.76
CA VAL A 84 -6.70 -3.52 -3.14
C VAL A 84 -5.61 -4.58 -3.15
N ASP A 85 -4.73 -4.51 -4.14
CA ASP A 85 -3.52 -5.31 -4.19
C ASP A 85 -2.30 -4.41 -3.91
N VAL A 86 -1.30 -4.97 -3.24
CA VAL A 86 -0.04 -4.28 -2.94
C VAL A 86 1.13 -4.97 -3.62
N MET A 87 2.05 -4.18 -4.13
CA MET A 87 3.27 -4.67 -4.76
C MET A 87 4.49 -4.09 -4.04
N PRO A 88 5.44 -4.92 -3.58
CA PRO A 88 6.71 -4.43 -3.08
C PRO A 88 7.46 -3.70 -4.19
N VAL A 89 8.10 -2.59 -3.84
CA VAL A 89 8.98 -1.84 -4.75
C VAL A 89 10.25 -1.40 -4.03
N ASP A 90 11.22 -0.96 -4.81
CA ASP A 90 12.41 -0.34 -4.24
C ASP A 90 12.05 0.91 -3.45
N LYS A 91 12.63 0.97 -2.26
CA LYS A 91 12.41 2.06 -1.34
C LYS A 91 12.98 3.37 -1.87
N ARG A 92 12.36 4.49 -1.50
CA ARG A 92 12.92 5.82 -1.78
C ARG A 92 13.91 6.22 -0.70
N LYS A 93 14.92 7.03 -1.05
CA LYS A 93 15.79 7.68 -0.06
C LYS A 93 15.01 8.69 0.80
N THR A 94 14.12 9.44 0.14
CA THR A 94 13.25 10.44 0.75
C THR A 94 11.86 10.34 0.15
N TYR A 95 10.84 10.38 0.99
CA TYR A 95 9.43 10.49 0.64
C TYR A 95 8.98 11.94 0.74
N ILE A 96 8.12 12.35 -0.19
CA ILE A 96 7.59 13.72 -0.29
C ILE A 96 6.10 13.67 0.04
N ALA A 97 5.70 14.53 0.97
CA ALA A 97 4.32 14.82 1.33
C ALA A 97 3.51 15.36 0.14
N SER A 98 2.26 14.95 0.03
CA SER A 98 1.31 15.53 -0.91
C SER A 98 -0.11 15.47 -0.35
N PHE A 99 -1.01 16.30 -0.86
CA PHE A 99 -2.43 16.20 -0.58
C PHE A 99 -3.17 15.68 -1.80
N GLN A 100 -3.75 14.47 -1.70
CA GLN A 100 -4.49 13.84 -2.78
C GLN A 100 -5.71 13.11 -2.24
N ASN A 101 -6.83 13.19 -2.98
CA ASN A 101 -8.07 12.49 -2.67
C ASN A 101 -8.56 12.70 -1.22
N GLY A 102 -8.33 13.89 -0.67
CA GLY A 102 -8.74 14.25 0.70
C GLY A 102 -7.84 13.71 1.82
N ILE A 103 -6.67 13.16 1.49
CA ILE A 103 -5.68 12.69 2.46
C ILE A 103 -4.39 13.47 2.27
N LEU A 104 -3.82 13.96 3.38
CA LEU A 104 -2.46 14.50 3.43
C LEU A 104 -1.49 13.37 3.75
N SER A 105 -0.45 13.21 2.94
CA SER A 105 0.67 12.33 3.24
C SER A 105 1.84 13.09 3.86
N GLU A 106 2.68 12.37 4.58
CA GLU A 106 3.86 12.88 5.29
C GLU A 106 5.14 12.66 4.47
N SER A 107 6.11 13.55 4.68
CA SER A 107 7.48 13.37 4.18
C SER A 107 8.29 12.55 5.20
N LEU A 108 9.21 11.73 4.70
CA LEU A 108 10.09 10.93 5.56
C LEU A 108 11.43 10.72 4.88
N GLN A 109 12.53 10.94 5.61
CA GLN A 109 13.83 10.42 5.20
C GLN A 109 13.90 8.95 5.63
N ASN A 110 14.08 8.06 4.67
CA ASN A 110 13.85 6.65 4.89
C ASN A 110 14.93 6.04 5.79
N PRO A 111 14.57 5.39 6.92
CA PRO A 111 15.55 4.73 7.77
C PRO A 111 16.27 3.57 7.05
N PRO A 112 17.44 3.16 7.56
CA PRO A 112 18.06 1.90 7.15
C PRO A 112 17.04 0.74 7.30
N GLY A 113 16.95 -0.12 6.30
CA GLY A 113 16.03 -1.26 6.33
C GLY A 113 14.54 -1.00 6.00
N GLY A 114 14.07 0.25 5.91
CA GLY A 114 12.67 0.54 5.56
C GLY A 114 12.26 -0.04 4.20
N LYS A 115 11.02 -0.48 4.02
CA LYS A 115 10.52 -1.04 2.76
C LYS A 115 9.52 -0.08 2.11
N ALA A 116 9.07 -0.44 0.91
CA ALA A 116 8.14 0.38 0.16
C ALA A 116 7.18 -0.46 -0.66
N PHE A 117 6.03 0.12 -0.96
CA PHE A 117 5.01 -0.52 -1.76
C PHE A 117 4.29 0.46 -2.68
N ARG A 118 3.61 -0.12 -3.66
CA ARG A 118 2.59 0.53 -4.48
C ARG A 118 1.26 -0.19 -4.29
N VAL A 119 0.17 0.56 -4.38
CA VAL A 119 -1.22 0.08 -4.29
C VAL A 119 -1.85 0.07 -5.66
N PHE A 120 -2.69 -0.93 -5.92
CA PHE A 120 -3.37 -1.11 -7.20
C PHE A 120 -4.84 -1.49 -6.98
N ALA A 121 -5.69 -1.02 -7.90
CA ALA A 121 -7.09 -1.38 -7.92
C ALA A 121 -7.27 -2.80 -8.45
N VAL A 122 -8.24 -3.50 -7.89
CA VAL A 122 -8.73 -4.77 -8.41
C VAL A 122 -9.96 -4.46 -9.25
N VAL A 123 -9.86 -4.68 -10.57
CA VAL A 123 -10.96 -4.52 -11.54
C VAL A 123 -11.62 -5.84 -11.88
#